data_AF-A0A1Y2E2R8-F1
#
_entry.id   AF-A0A1Y2E2R8-F1
#
_cell.length_a   1.000
_cell.length_b   1.000
_cell.length_c   1.000
_cell.angle_alpha   90.00
_cell.angle_beta   90.00
_cell.angle_gamma   90.00
#
_symmetry.space_group_name_H-M   'P 1'
#
loop_
_entity.id
_entity.type
_entity.pdbx_description
1 polymer ?
#
loop_
_entity_poly.entity_id
_entity_poly.type
_entity_poly.pdbx_seq_one_letter_code
_entity_poly.pdbx_strand_id
1 'polypeptide(L)'
;MSLRSILGRSGRVKKKSSGAKRPSASSTSSSSSWTSSLPRSKPIGTPKGKVAAARVDDEDEYEDLFEDKLDDYGLVRALATDLQLRDTAQAILYIRSHMFSPIPDQAAGMTSTRISEVLNYRKQLPPIVTMSHIQALLSSPSAVEREIAEMAQSGIVRKIVVARRGEIGETLLLTTDLDKMIDECPQLSEATKEHFKTFLKENPATQMVPKTALSWSELDQLFKTGFLTAHHSGSVTHSSVSNTVNLYSRPEDKTTLVSLETVSKQPTGSLGTVGGVGAVHNAGGSGQRTQWSLPDGVTELRLAIPGNSAFLKLLSSALEHFVSLLSKSRFREATEGVLRDRWNGVVPKDDARDAAKRSRGEFTGKLAGQTRKWKQFRGLAFHFVLQQALGSGLVEVFETRSVGRGVR
;
A
#
# COMPACT_ATOMS: atom_id res chain seq x y z
N MET A 1 76.21 20.18 21.03
CA MET A 1 75.79 21.17 20.02
C MET A 1 74.43 20.77 19.46
N SER A 2 73.54 21.72 19.17
CA SER A 2 72.19 21.47 18.61
C SER A 2 71.69 22.73 17.89
N LEU A 3 70.53 22.61 17.21
CA LEU A 3 69.65 23.63 16.64
C LEU A 3 69.89 24.05 15.17
N ARG A 4 68.74 24.28 14.49
CA ARG A 4 68.51 24.99 13.21
C ARG A 4 69.03 24.28 11.96
N SER A 5 68.37 24.36 10.79
CA SER A 5 66.99 24.79 10.44
C SER A 5 66.63 24.15 9.07
N ILE A 6 65.47 24.35 8.42
CA ILE A 6 65.15 25.50 7.54
C ILE A 6 63.72 25.28 6.98
N LEU A 7 62.85 26.32 7.07
CA LEU A 7 61.57 26.55 6.34
C LEU A 7 60.43 25.48 6.36
N GLY A 8 59.15 25.86 6.43
CA GLY A 8 58.57 27.18 6.70
C GLY A 8 57.04 27.30 6.51
N ARG A 9 56.40 28.18 7.31
CA ARG A 9 54.99 28.71 7.25
C ARG A 9 53.86 27.67 7.51
N SER A 10 52.91 27.84 8.46
CA SER A 10 52.06 28.97 8.93
C SER A 10 50.77 29.13 8.12
N GLY A 11 49.56 29.20 8.69
CA GLY A 11 49.06 29.18 10.08
C GLY A 11 47.56 29.56 10.07
N ARG A 12 46.73 29.63 11.12
CA ARG A 12 46.73 29.27 12.54
C ARG A 12 45.35 29.73 13.08
N VAL A 13 44.46 28.83 13.49
CA VAL A 13 43.16 29.19 14.12
C VAL A 13 43.37 29.75 15.55
N LYS A 14 42.48 30.63 16.04
CA LYS A 14 42.24 30.77 17.49
C LYS A 14 40.84 31.26 17.86
N LYS A 15 40.30 30.62 18.91
CA LYS A 15 38.99 30.86 19.57
C LYS A 15 39.26 31.41 20.99
N LYS A 16 38.36 32.19 21.58
CA LYS A 16 38.27 32.40 23.05
C LYS A 16 36.88 32.90 23.48
N SER A 17 36.64 32.98 24.79
CA SER A 17 35.33 33.04 25.44
C SER A 17 35.33 33.96 26.68
N SER A 18 34.13 34.20 27.25
CA SER A 18 33.82 34.80 28.58
C SER A 18 34.27 36.26 28.83
N GLY A 19 33.52 37.09 29.59
CA GLY A 19 32.18 36.90 30.16
C GLY A 19 31.79 37.91 31.27
N ALA A 20 30.48 38.04 31.53
CA ALA A 20 29.80 38.65 32.70
C ALA A 20 29.96 40.16 33.04
N LYS A 21 28.82 40.89 33.13
CA LYS A 21 28.24 41.51 34.36
C LYS A 21 26.91 42.28 34.10
N ARG A 22 26.24 42.71 35.18
CA ARG A 22 24.93 43.42 35.31
C ARG A 22 25.17 44.75 36.10
N PRO A 23 24.17 45.64 36.35
CA PRO A 23 23.04 46.17 35.54
C PRO A 23 22.90 47.73 35.66
N SER A 24 21.72 48.30 35.30
CA SER A 24 21.24 49.69 35.52
C SER A 24 21.90 50.79 34.66
N ALA A 25 21.26 51.89 34.24
CA ALA A 25 19.84 52.32 34.21
C ALA A 25 19.70 53.49 33.18
N SER A 26 18.52 54.00 32.78
CA SER A 26 17.13 53.73 33.20
C SER A 26 16.24 53.20 32.03
N SER A 27 15.17 53.78 31.46
CA SER A 27 14.46 55.07 31.62
C SER A 27 12.94 54.96 31.38
N THR A 28 12.21 56.06 31.59
CA THR A 28 10.80 56.31 31.23
C THR A 28 10.64 56.53 29.71
N SER A 29 9.53 56.18 29.04
CA SER A 29 8.25 55.55 29.44
C SER A 29 7.62 54.89 28.15
N SER A 30 6.36 54.41 28.03
CA SER A 30 5.12 54.54 28.82
C SER A 30 4.14 53.35 28.58
N SER A 31 2.85 53.54 28.88
CA SER A 31 1.69 52.70 28.52
C SER A 31 0.50 53.64 28.22
N SER A 32 -0.68 53.28 27.71
CA SER A 32 -1.35 52.02 27.29
C SER A 32 -2.47 52.38 26.27
N SER A 33 -2.96 51.47 25.42
CA SER A 33 -4.28 50.80 25.57
C SER A 33 -4.48 49.86 24.36
N TRP A 34 -4.91 48.59 24.44
CA TRP A 34 -6.02 47.96 25.18
C TRP A 34 -7.41 48.07 24.51
N THR A 35 -7.49 48.56 23.27
CA THR A 35 -8.74 48.59 22.46
C THR A 35 -8.59 48.07 21.03
N SER A 36 -7.41 47.58 20.63
CA SER A 36 -7.13 47.08 19.27
C SER A 36 -7.73 45.70 18.95
N SER A 37 -8.36 45.04 19.92
CA SER A 37 -8.87 43.66 19.83
C SER A 37 -10.35 43.57 19.44
N LEU A 38 -10.78 44.30 18.40
CA LEU A 38 -12.14 44.20 17.82
C LEU A 38 -12.08 44.18 16.28
N PRO A 39 -12.42 43.05 15.61
CA PRO A 39 -12.44 42.98 14.16
C PRO A 39 -13.63 43.77 13.58
N ARG A 40 -13.35 44.82 12.81
CA ARG A 40 -14.34 45.72 12.22
C ARG A 40 -14.67 45.30 10.79
N SER A 41 -15.84 44.72 10.56
CA SER A 41 -16.28 44.23 9.24
C SER A 41 -16.81 45.34 8.32
N LYS A 42 -16.44 45.30 7.03
CA LYS A 42 -17.04 45.89 5.81
C LYS A 42 -15.96 46.08 4.71
N PRO A 43 -16.31 46.16 3.42
CA PRO A 43 -17.41 45.51 2.70
C PRO A 43 -16.90 44.75 1.43
N ILE A 44 -17.81 44.24 0.61
CA ILE A 44 -17.49 43.54 -0.66
C ILE A 44 -16.94 44.53 -1.71
N GLY A 45 -15.92 44.12 -2.47
CA GLY A 45 -15.44 44.83 -3.65
C GLY A 45 -14.41 44.04 -4.46
N THR A 46 -14.73 43.69 -5.71
CA THR A 46 -13.80 43.07 -6.68
C THR A 46 -12.80 44.10 -7.22
N PRO A 47 -11.53 43.74 -7.45
CA PRO A 47 -11.09 43.69 -8.85
C PRO A 47 -10.03 42.61 -9.18
N LYS A 48 -9.71 42.55 -10.48
CA LYS A 48 -8.79 41.61 -11.15
C LYS A 48 -7.35 41.59 -10.59
N GLY A 49 -6.91 40.39 -10.22
CA GLY A 49 -5.64 39.75 -10.59
C GLY A 49 -4.32 40.54 -10.60
N LYS A 50 -3.42 40.16 -9.68
CA LYS A 50 -1.96 40.08 -9.95
C LYS A 50 -1.39 38.86 -9.23
N VAL A 51 -0.47 38.15 -9.90
CA VAL A 51 0.03 36.84 -9.44
C VAL A 51 1.05 37.00 -8.31
N ALA A 52 0.87 36.24 -7.23
CA ALA A 52 1.90 35.95 -6.24
C ALA A 52 2.09 34.42 -6.20
N ALA A 53 3.33 33.96 -6.28
CA ALA A 53 3.64 32.54 -6.49
C ALA A 53 3.55 31.72 -5.19
N ALA A 54 2.36 31.21 -4.88
CA ALA A 54 2.18 30.09 -3.98
C ALA A 54 2.29 28.77 -4.77
N ARG A 55 3.06 27.80 -4.27
CA ARG A 55 3.02 26.42 -4.77
C ARG A 55 1.83 25.71 -4.14
N VAL A 56 0.69 25.80 -4.80
CA VAL A 56 -0.44 24.88 -4.61
C VAL A 56 -0.17 23.70 -5.56
N ASP A 57 -0.32 22.45 -5.09
CA ASP A 57 -0.39 21.31 -6.02
C ASP A 57 -1.62 21.50 -6.92
N ASP A 58 -1.49 21.30 -8.23
CA ASP A 58 -2.61 21.48 -9.18
C ASP A 58 -3.79 20.57 -8.78
N GLU A 59 -4.78 21.14 -8.09
CA GLU A 59 -5.96 20.39 -7.66
C GLU A 59 -6.69 19.88 -8.91
N ASP A 60 -6.90 18.56 -8.99
CA ASP A 60 -7.62 17.94 -10.10
C ASP A 60 -9.11 18.32 -10.04
N GLU A 61 -9.42 19.54 -10.49
CA GLU A 61 -10.76 20.06 -10.77
C GLU A 61 -11.30 19.33 -11.99
N TYR A 62 -12.07 18.27 -11.73
CA TYR A 62 -12.85 17.58 -12.74
C TYR A 62 -14.23 18.22 -12.78
N GLU A 63 -14.53 18.94 -13.85
CA GLU A 63 -15.91 19.27 -14.19
C GLU A 63 -16.69 17.96 -14.38
N ASP A 64 -17.91 17.89 -13.84
CA ASP A 64 -18.78 16.73 -14.03
C ASP A 64 -19.52 16.85 -15.36
N LEU A 65 -19.16 15.97 -16.30
CA LEU A 65 -19.77 15.85 -17.63
C LEU A 65 -21.28 15.53 -17.62
N PHE A 66 -21.85 15.20 -16.45
CA PHE A 66 -23.24 14.85 -16.27
C PHE A 66 -23.79 15.66 -15.08
N GLU A 67 -24.65 16.65 -15.37
CA GLU A 67 -25.35 17.39 -14.32
C GLU A 67 -26.45 16.53 -13.67
N ASP A 68 -27.03 15.60 -14.43
CA ASP A 68 -28.11 14.71 -14.02
C ASP A 68 -27.63 13.39 -13.42
N LYS A 69 -28.54 12.73 -12.70
CA LYS A 69 -28.33 11.39 -12.14
C LYS A 69 -28.35 10.34 -13.27
N LEU A 70 -27.55 9.27 -13.15
CA LEU A 70 -27.63 8.13 -14.07
C LEU A 70 -28.88 7.28 -13.78
N ASP A 71 -29.54 6.82 -14.85
CA ASP A 71 -30.62 5.84 -14.76
C ASP A 71 -30.08 4.49 -14.26
N ASP A 72 -30.73 3.91 -13.25
CA ASP A 72 -30.43 2.56 -12.74
C ASP A 72 -31.45 1.55 -13.25
N TYR A 73 -31.07 0.75 -14.25
CA TYR A 73 -31.88 -0.37 -14.77
C TYR A 73 -31.50 -1.73 -14.14
N GLY A 74 -30.62 -1.75 -13.13
CA GLY A 74 -30.24 -2.95 -12.37
C GLY A 74 -28.74 -3.21 -12.27
N LEU A 75 -28.37 -3.99 -11.24
CA LEU A 75 -26.99 -4.31 -10.89
C LEU A 75 -26.34 -5.34 -11.83
N VAL A 76 -25.12 -5.04 -12.28
CA VAL A 76 -24.25 -5.91 -13.08
C VAL A 76 -23.57 -6.93 -12.16
N ARG A 77 -24.19 -8.11 -12.03
CA ARG A 77 -23.78 -9.17 -11.10
C ARG A 77 -22.39 -9.77 -11.33
N ALA A 78 -21.84 -9.67 -12.54
CA ALA A 78 -20.49 -10.11 -12.88
C ALA A 78 -19.88 -9.14 -13.89
N LEU A 79 -18.65 -8.69 -13.64
CA LEU A 79 -17.97 -7.76 -14.55
C LEU A 79 -17.38 -8.44 -15.77
N ALA A 80 -17.05 -9.73 -15.67
CA ALA A 80 -16.57 -10.54 -16.78
C ALA A 80 -17.64 -10.69 -17.87
N THR A 81 -17.36 -10.13 -19.04
CA THR A 81 -18.09 -10.44 -20.28
C THR A 81 -17.48 -11.63 -21.04
N ASP A 82 -16.43 -12.25 -20.48
CA ASP A 82 -15.69 -13.33 -21.12
C ASP A 82 -16.26 -14.70 -20.74
N LEU A 83 -16.88 -15.35 -21.73
CA LEU A 83 -17.50 -16.67 -21.64
C LEU A 83 -16.49 -17.82 -21.41
N GLN A 84 -15.19 -17.54 -21.47
CA GLN A 84 -14.13 -18.49 -21.17
C GLN A 84 -13.82 -18.60 -19.67
N LEU A 85 -14.21 -17.62 -18.84
CA LEU A 85 -13.97 -17.66 -17.39
C LEU A 85 -15.03 -18.51 -16.68
N ARG A 86 -14.74 -19.81 -16.55
CA ARG A 86 -15.63 -20.78 -15.89
C ARG A 86 -15.08 -21.25 -14.54
N ASP A 87 -13.79 -21.53 -14.50
CA ASP A 87 -13.15 -22.15 -13.34
C ASP A 87 -12.33 -21.10 -12.57
N THR A 88 -12.28 -21.18 -11.24
CA THR A 88 -11.49 -20.26 -10.41
C THR A 88 -9.99 -20.33 -10.73
N ALA A 89 -9.46 -21.49 -11.12
CA ALA A 89 -8.07 -21.60 -11.59
C ALA A 89 -7.80 -20.74 -12.85
N GLN A 90 -8.77 -20.67 -13.78
CA GLN A 90 -8.71 -19.79 -14.95
C GLN A 90 -8.80 -18.32 -14.53
N ALA A 91 -9.71 -17.99 -13.61
CA ALA A 91 -9.85 -16.63 -13.07
C ALA A 91 -8.56 -16.12 -12.41
N ILE A 92 -7.84 -16.95 -11.65
CA ILE A 92 -6.53 -16.60 -11.05
C ILE A 92 -5.50 -16.24 -12.13
N LEU A 93 -5.43 -17.01 -13.23
CA LEU A 93 -4.51 -16.76 -14.34
C LEU A 93 -4.92 -15.52 -15.16
N TYR A 94 -6.21 -15.31 -15.36
CA TYR A 94 -6.77 -14.13 -16.03
C TYR A 94 -6.45 -12.84 -15.25
N ILE A 95 -6.72 -12.82 -13.94
CA ILE A 95 -6.49 -11.65 -13.09
C ILE A 95 -5.00 -11.27 -13.09
N ARG A 96 -4.09 -12.25 -12.99
CA ARG A 96 -2.64 -12.02 -13.03
C ARG A 96 -2.14 -11.49 -14.37
N SER A 97 -2.69 -11.97 -15.49
CA SER A 97 -2.32 -11.49 -16.82
C SER A 97 -2.88 -10.08 -17.11
N HIS A 98 -4.03 -9.72 -16.55
CA HIS A 98 -4.71 -8.43 -16.80
C HIS A 98 -4.49 -7.37 -15.70
N MET A 99 -3.70 -7.67 -14.66
CA MET A 99 -3.45 -6.75 -13.54
C MET A 99 -2.85 -5.40 -13.97
N PHE A 100 -1.98 -5.40 -14.98
CA PHE A 100 -1.24 -4.23 -15.40
C PHE A 100 -1.50 -3.86 -16.86
N SER A 101 -1.63 -2.56 -17.13
CA SER A 101 -1.58 -2.06 -18.51
C SER A 101 -0.17 -2.29 -19.10
N PRO A 102 -0.07 -2.57 -20.41
CA PRO A 102 1.22 -2.57 -21.13
C PRO A 102 1.90 -1.20 -20.98
N ILE A 103 3.23 -1.20 -21.08
CA ILE A 103 4.01 0.04 -21.03
C ILE A 103 3.76 0.80 -22.34
N PRO A 104 3.51 2.13 -22.33
CA PRO A 104 3.21 2.85 -23.57
C PRO A 104 4.48 3.02 -24.41
N ASP A 105 4.45 2.52 -25.65
CA ASP A 105 5.62 2.50 -26.54
C ASP A 105 6.00 3.89 -27.09
N GLN A 106 5.04 4.81 -27.15
CA GLN A 106 5.21 6.16 -27.69
C GLN A 106 4.75 7.25 -26.72
N ALA A 107 5.42 8.41 -26.77
CA ALA A 107 5.08 9.63 -26.02
C ALA A 107 4.86 9.46 -24.50
N ALA A 108 5.36 8.38 -23.89
CA ALA A 108 5.02 8.00 -22.52
C ALA A 108 5.39 9.04 -21.44
N GLY A 109 6.36 9.93 -21.70
CA GLY A 109 6.85 10.88 -20.70
C GLY A 109 7.50 10.21 -19.47
N MET A 110 7.92 8.95 -19.59
CA MET A 110 8.67 8.20 -18.59
C MET A 110 10.14 8.12 -18.99
N THR A 111 11.05 8.26 -18.03
CA THR A 111 12.48 7.98 -18.23
C THR A 111 12.72 6.47 -18.33
N SER A 112 13.83 6.07 -18.94
CA SER A 112 14.27 4.66 -18.96
C SER A 112 14.45 4.09 -17.54
N THR A 113 14.96 4.89 -16.61
CA THR A 113 15.02 4.55 -15.18
C THR A 113 13.64 4.28 -14.57
N ARG A 114 12.62 5.08 -14.96
CA ARG A 114 11.27 4.87 -14.46
C ARG A 114 10.59 3.64 -15.06
N ILE A 115 10.90 3.32 -16.32
CA ILE A 115 10.45 2.10 -16.99
C ILE A 115 11.05 0.86 -16.30
N SER A 116 12.36 0.87 -15.99
CA SER A 116 12.99 -0.25 -15.27
C SER A 116 12.53 -0.36 -13.81
N GLU A 117 12.29 0.74 -13.09
CA GLU A 117 11.61 0.72 -11.78
C GLU A 117 10.23 0.04 -11.84
N VAL A 118 9.42 0.34 -12.85
CA VAL A 118 8.08 -0.24 -13.02
C VAL A 118 8.18 -1.73 -13.35
N LEU A 119 9.07 -2.13 -14.26
CA LEU A 119 9.30 -3.54 -14.61
C LEU A 119 9.83 -4.36 -13.44
N ASN A 120 10.85 -3.85 -12.72
CA ASN A 120 11.41 -4.53 -11.56
C ASN A 120 10.40 -4.67 -10.43
N TYR A 121 9.60 -3.62 -10.16
CA TYR A 121 8.53 -3.71 -9.16
C TYR A 121 7.45 -4.73 -9.55
N ARG A 122 7.01 -4.74 -10.82
CA ARG A 122 6.06 -5.76 -11.32
C ARG A 122 6.61 -7.18 -11.17
N LYS A 123 7.90 -7.40 -11.47
CA LYS A 123 8.58 -8.70 -11.29
C LYS A 123 8.73 -9.12 -9.83
N GLN A 124 8.77 -8.16 -8.89
CA GLN A 124 8.88 -8.40 -7.45
C GLN A 124 7.53 -8.63 -6.75
N LEU A 125 6.40 -8.46 -7.45
CA LEU A 125 5.09 -8.80 -6.89
C LEU A 125 4.87 -10.32 -6.94
N PRO A 126 4.39 -10.93 -5.85
CA PRO A 126 4.11 -12.36 -5.83
C PRO A 126 2.88 -12.70 -6.71
N PRO A 127 2.77 -13.97 -7.17
CA PRO A 127 1.72 -14.46 -8.07
C PRO A 127 0.37 -14.70 -7.36
N ILE A 128 -0.06 -13.75 -6.51
CA ILE A 128 -1.27 -13.83 -5.69
C ILE A 128 -2.44 -13.04 -6.28
N VAL A 129 -3.65 -13.43 -5.90
CA VAL A 129 -4.94 -12.81 -6.25
C VAL A 129 -5.78 -12.73 -4.97
N THR A 130 -6.71 -11.78 -4.83
CA THR A 130 -7.63 -11.74 -3.68
C THR A 130 -8.86 -12.64 -3.89
N MET A 131 -9.47 -13.09 -2.80
CA MET A 131 -10.78 -13.76 -2.84
C MET A 131 -11.83 -12.88 -3.53
N SER A 132 -11.90 -11.61 -3.11
CA SER A 132 -12.85 -10.60 -3.57
C SER A 132 -12.79 -10.37 -5.08
N HIS A 133 -11.61 -10.29 -5.70
CA HIS A 133 -11.49 -10.10 -7.15
C HIS A 133 -12.11 -11.25 -7.95
N ILE A 134 -11.91 -12.50 -7.50
CA ILE A 134 -12.46 -13.69 -8.18
C ILE A 134 -13.99 -13.69 -8.09
N GLN A 135 -14.54 -13.32 -6.92
CA GLN A 135 -15.98 -13.18 -6.69
C GLN A 135 -16.64 -12.09 -7.56
N ALA A 136 -15.89 -11.08 -8.02
CA ALA A 136 -16.39 -10.05 -8.96
C ALA A 136 -16.37 -10.48 -10.44
N LEU A 137 -15.61 -11.53 -10.78
CA LEU A 137 -15.59 -12.10 -12.14
C LEU A 137 -16.63 -13.20 -12.31
N LEU A 138 -16.80 -14.07 -11.31
CA LEU A 138 -17.61 -15.28 -11.42
C LEU A 138 -18.99 -15.10 -10.75
N SER A 139 -20.07 -15.33 -11.50
CA SER A 139 -21.46 -14.93 -11.20
C SER A 139 -22.11 -15.46 -9.91
N SER A 140 -21.45 -16.40 -9.21
CA SER A 140 -21.98 -17.13 -8.05
C SER A 140 -20.95 -17.24 -6.94
N PRO A 141 -20.76 -16.21 -6.08
CA PRO A 141 -19.70 -16.17 -5.07
C PRO A 141 -19.73 -17.36 -4.10
N SER A 142 -20.91 -17.83 -3.69
CA SER A 142 -21.03 -19.01 -2.80
C SER A 142 -20.75 -20.36 -3.49
N ALA A 143 -20.61 -20.38 -4.82
CA ALA A 143 -20.11 -21.55 -5.56
C ALA A 143 -18.58 -21.45 -5.72
N VAL A 144 -18.07 -20.25 -6.01
CA VAL A 144 -16.63 -19.91 -6.05
C VAL A 144 -15.96 -20.26 -4.73
N GLU A 145 -16.56 -19.92 -3.59
CA GLU A 145 -16.05 -20.28 -2.26
C GLU A 145 -15.96 -21.80 -2.02
N ARG A 146 -16.88 -22.59 -2.60
CA ARG A 146 -16.88 -24.06 -2.52
C ARG A 146 -15.79 -24.65 -3.41
N GLU A 147 -15.70 -24.19 -4.66
CA GLU A 147 -14.63 -24.58 -5.60
C GLU A 147 -13.25 -24.27 -5.00
N ILE A 148 -13.08 -23.12 -4.35
CA ILE A 148 -11.82 -22.75 -3.67
C ILE A 148 -11.56 -23.66 -2.47
N ALA A 149 -12.58 -24.04 -1.70
CA ALA A 149 -12.42 -24.98 -0.60
C ALA A 149 -12.02 -26.38 -1.09
N GLU A 150 -12.61 -26.86 -2.19
CA GLU A 150 -12.29 -28.14 -2.84
C GLU A 150 -10.87 -28.12 -3.46
N MET A 151 -10.48 -27.02 -4.12
CA MET A 151 -9.11 -26.81 -4.62
C MET A 151 -8.07 -26.65 -3.50
N ALA A 152 -8.46 -26.13 -2.33
CA ALA A 152 -7.58 -26.01 -1.16
C ALA A 152 -7.42 -27.34 -0.41
N GLN A 153 -8.45 -28.19 -0.40
CA GLN A 153 -8.37 -29.55 0.15
C GLN A 153 -7.55 -30.48 -0.75
N SER A 154 -7.72 -30.36 -2.08
CA SER A 154 -6.91 -31.10 -3.08
C SER A 154 -5.50 -30.53 -3.31
N GLY A 155 -5.16 -29.39 -2.68
CA GLY A 155 -3.82 -28.80 -2.74
C GLY A 155 -3.46 -28.09 -4.05
N ILE A 156 -4.42 -27.85 -4.94
CA ILE A 156 -4.23 -27.11 -6.20
C ILE A 156 -4.03 -25.61 -5.94
N VAL A 157 -4.82 -25.06 -5.01
CA VAL A 157 -4.79 -23.65 -4.59
C VAL A 157 -4.42 -23.58 -3.11
N ARG A 158 -3.67 -22.56 -2.70
CA ARG A 158 -3.43 -22.24 -1.28
C ARG A 158 -4.05 -20.89 -0.91
N LYS A 159 -4.75 -20.87 0.24
CA LYS A 159 -5.31 -19.65 0.84
C LYS A 159 -4.39 -19.11 1.93
N ILE A 160 -4.12 -17.81 1.90
CA ILE A 160 -3.31 -17.07 2.86
C ILE A 160 -4.14 -15.92 3.41
N VAL A 161 -4.30 -15.86 4.73
CA VAL A 161 -5.09 -14.84 5.43
C VAL A 161 -4.16 -13.92 6.21
N VAL A 162 -3.98 -12.70 5.72
CA VAL A 162 -3.27 -11.64 6.43
C VAL A 162 -4.25 -10.99 7.42
N ALA A 163 -4.12 -11.34 8.69
CA ALA A 163 -5.00 -10.84 9.74
C ALA A 163 -5.08 -9.30 9.78
N ARG A 164 -6.25 -8.77 10.15
CA ARG A 164 -6.55 -7.33 10.26
C ARG A 164 -6.44 -6.53 8.94
N ARG A 165 -6.50 -7.18 7.77
CA ARG A 165 -6.54 -6.52 6.44
C ARG A 165 -7.92 -6.52 5.74
N GLY A 166 -8.97 -6.99 6.42
CA GLY A 166 -10.33 -7.07 5.86
C GLY A 166 -10.40 -8.04 4.66
N GLU A 167 -11.35 -7.80 3.76
CA GLU A 167 -11.63 -8.61 2.56
C GLU A 167 -10.48 -8.62 1.52
N ILE A 168 -9.59 -7.64 1.60
CA ILE A 168 -8.35 -7.57 0.80
C ILE A 168 -7.28 -8.48 1.41
N GLY A 169 -7.38 -8.82 2.70
CA GLY A 169 -6.44 -9.66 3.45
C GLY A 169 -6.48 -11.15 3.11
N GLU A 170 -7.52 -11.62 2.41
CA GLU A 170 -7.60 -13.00 1.93
C GLU A 170 -7.06 -13.12 0.52
N THR A 171 -5.92 -13.80 0.39
CA THR A 171 -5.21 -13.99 -0.89
C THR A 171 -5.05 -15.46 -1.23
N LEU A 172 -5.13 -15.77 -2.52
CA LEU A 172 -5.01 -17.09 -3.10
C LEU A 172 -3.83 -17.14 -4.09
N LEU A 173 -3.27 -18.33 -4.27
CA LEU A 173 -2.33 -18.65 -5.34
C LEU A 173 -2.42 -20.13 -5.74
N LEU A 174 -1.88 -20.46 -6.91
CA LEU A 174 -1.65 -21.83 -7.33
C LEU A 174 -0.45 -22.41 -6.57
N THR A 175 -0.57 -23.64 -6.06
CA THR A 175 0.54 -24.32 -5.37
C THR A 175 1.76 -24.52 -6.29
N THR A 176 1.54 -24.68 -7.60
CA THR A 176 2.60 -24.75 -8.61
C THR A 176 3.42 -23.46 -8.75
N ASP A 177 2.89 -22.32 -8.33
CA ASP A 177 3.64 -21.05 -8.28
C ASP A 177 4.29 -20.81 -6.92
N LEU A 178 3.72 -21.35 -5.83
CA LEU A 178 4.40 -21.41 -4.52
C LEU A 178 5.68 -22.27 -4.61
N ASP A 179 5.58 -23.44 -5.26
CA ASP A 179 6.71 -24.34 -5.47
C ASP A 179 7.87 -23.64 -6.22
N LYS A 180 7.56 -22.88 -7.28
CA LYS A 180 8.55 -22.07 -8.03
C LYS A 180 9.17 -20.98 -7.17
N MET A 181 8.37 -20.25 -6.38
CA MET A 181 8.89 -19.22 -5.48
C MET A 181 9.87 -19.80 -4.44
N ILE A 182 9.66 -21.04 -4.00
CA ILE A 182 10.57 -21.76 -3.10
C ILE A 182 11.85 -22.17 -3.84
N ASP A 183 11.75 -22.68 -5.07
CA ASP A 183 12.92 -23.08 -5.90
C ASP A 183 13.80 -21.89 -6.28
N GLU A 184 13.18 -20.81 -6.77
CA GLU A 184 13.85 -19.57 -7.21
C GLU A 184 14.48 -18.79 -6.05
N CYS A 185 14.22 -19.15 -4.79
CA CYS A 185 14.80 -18.49 -3.64
C CYS A 185 16.25 -18.96 -3.37
N PRO A 186 17.29 -18.11 -3.55
CA PRO A 186 18.68 -18.50 -3.37
C PRO A 186 19.14 -18.47 -1.89
N GLN A 187 18.23 -18.14 -0.97
CA GLN A 187 18.50 -18.00 0.47
C GLN A 187 18.01 -19.20 1.30
N LEU A 188 17.28 -20.14 0.68
CA LEU A 188 16.89 -21.41 1.29
C LEU A 188 17.89 -22.49 0.86
N SER A 189 18.36 -23.32 1.79
CA SER A 189 19.08 -24.56 1.43
C SER A 189 18.13 -25.57 0.78
N GLU A 190 18.62 -26.39 -0.16
CA GLU A 190 17.78 -27.35 -0.90
C GLU A 190 17.03 -28.32 0.05
N ALA A 191 17.67 -28.84 1.10
CA ALA A 191 17.00 -29.65 2.12
C ALA A 191 15.82 -28.91 2.80
N THR A 192 15.95 -27.61 3.03
CA THR A 192 14.88 -26.75 3.57
C THR A 192 13.74 -26.60 2.57
N LYS A 193 14.05 -26.47 1.28
CA LYS A 193 13.04 -26.43 0.20
C LYS A 193 12.29 -27.76 0.12
N GLU A 194 13.00 -28.89 0.13
CA GLU A 194 12.43 -30.23 0.05
C GLU A 194 11.54 -30.57 1.26
N HIS A 195 12.02 -30.37 2.49
CA HIS A 195 11.22 -30.57 3.71
C HIS A 195 10.00 -29.66 3.74
N PHE A 196 10.15 -28.36 3.42
CA PHE A 196 9.03 -27.42 3.43
C PHE A 196 7.98 -27.78 2.36
N LYS A 197 8.40 -28.12 1.14
CA LYS A 197 7.50 -28.62 0.08
C LYS A 197 6.79 -29.91 0.45
N THR A 198 7.47 -30.83 1.12
CA THR A 198 6.87 -32.10 1.59
C THR A 198 5.79 -31.81 2.63
N PHE A 199 6.10 -31.02 3.66
CA PHE A 199 5.13 -30.55 4.66
C PHE A 199 3.92 -29.85 4.01
N LEU A 200 4.14 -28.95 3.03
CA LEU A 200 3.06 -28.23 2.34
C LEU A 200 2.14 -29.14 1.51
N LYS A 201 2.65 -30.26 0.97
CA LYS A 201 1.90 -31.27 0.21
C LYS A 201 1.11 -32.20 1.12
N GLU A 202 1.66 -32.61 2.25
CA GLU A 202 0.97 -33.36 3.30
C GLU A 202 -0.15 -32.53 3.97
N ASN A 203 0.02 -31.21 4.03
CA ASN A 203 -0.86 -30.29 4.73
C ASN A 203 -1.44 -29.21 3.79
N PRO A 204 -2.23 -29.56 2.75
CA PRO A 204 -2.58 -28.65 1.65
C PRO A 204 -3.37 -27.41 2.11
N ALA A 205 -4.43 -27.60 2.90
CA ALA A 205 -5.30 -26.52 3.39
C ALA A 205 -4.72 -25.72 4.59
N THR A 206 -3.59 -26.17 5.16
CA THR A 206 -3.06 -25.65 6.43
C THR A 206 -2.39 -24.29 6.27
N GLN A 207 -2.82 -23.31 7.08
CA GLN A 207 -2.21 -21.96 7.15
C GLN A 207 -1.18 -21.80 8.29
N MET A 208 -1.13 -22.77 9.20
CA MET A 208 -0.36 -22.72 10.45
C MET A 208 0.78 -23.73 10.41
N VAL A 209 2.02 -23.33 10.66
CA VAL A 209 3.13 -24.29 10.78
C VAL A 209 3.38 -24.59 12.26
N PRO A 210 3.26 -25.86 12.72
CA PRO A 210 3.65 -26.20 14.08
C PRO A 210 5.17 -26.11 14.20
N LYS A 211 5.67 -25.57 15.33
CA LYS A 211 7.11 -25.39 15.59
C LYS A 211 7.93 -26.69 15.51
N THR A 212 7.26 -27.84 15.58
CA THR A 212 7.84 -29.19 15.55
C THR A 212 7.95 -29.82 14.16
N ALA A 213 7.37 -29.23 13.11
CA ALA A 213 7.42 -29.81 11.75
C ALA A 213 8.74 -29.56 11.01
N LEU A 214 9.56 -28.62 11.48
CA LEU A 214 10.83 -28.21 10.85
C LEU A 214 11.86 -27.87 11.94
N SER A 215 13.15 -27.99 11.62
CA SER A 215 14.21 -27.59 12.55
C SER A 215 14.26 -26.07 12.74
N TRP A 216 14.81 -25.62 13.88
CA TRP A 216 14.98 -24.20 14.18
C TRP A 216 15.81 -23.44 13.12
N SER A 217 16.78 -24.11 12.48
CA SER A 217 17.56 -23.58 11.36
C SER A 217 16.73 -23.37 10.09
N GLU A 218 15.81 -24.29 9.77
CA GLU A 218 14.91 -24.19 8.62
C GLU A 218 13.84 -23.11 8.85
N LEU A 219 13.29 -23.04 10.07
CA LEU A 219 12.36 -21.99 10.47
C LEU A 219 13.01 -20.60 10.38
N ASP A 220 14.24 -20.43 10.85
CA ASP A 220 15.00 -19.16 10.75
C ASP A 220 15.26 -18.74 9.29
N GLN A 221 15.59 -19.68 8.38
CA GLN A 221 15.68 -19.40 6.95
C GLN A 221 14.33 -18.96 6.35
N LEU A 222 13.24 -19.67 6.67
CA LEU A 222 11.89 -19.38 6.18
C LEU A 222 11.32 -18.05 6.74
N PHE A 223 11.72 -17.65 7.95
CA PHE A 223 11.46 -16.32 8.50
C PHE A 223 12.22 -15.23 7.73
N LYS A 224 13.54 -15.40 7.54
CA LYS A 224 14.41 -14.40 6.87
C LYS A 224 14.01 -14.16 5.41
N THR A 225 13.55 -15.19 4.73
CA THR A 225 13.04 -15.13 3.35
C THR A 225 11.60 -14.62 3.26
N GLY A 226 10.81 -14.69 4.33
CA GLY A 226 9.44 -14.17 4.41
C GLY A 226 8.34 -15.17 4.05
N PHE A 227 8.63 -16.47 4.01
CA PHE A 227 7.63 -17.54 3.87
C PHE A 227 6.92 -17.88 5.19
N LEU A 228 7.50 -17.49 6.34
CA LEU A 228 6.88 -17.59 7.67
C LEU A 228 6.79 -16.24 8.36
N THR A 229 5.73 -16.07 9.15
CA THR A 229 5.51 -14.92 10.05
C THR A 229 5.07 -15.40 11.42
N ALA A 230 5.52 -14.72 12.48
CA ALA A 230 5.09 -15.02 13.84
C ALA A 230 3.81 -14.25 14.15
N HIS A 231 2.71 -14.97 14.37
CA HIS A 231 1.45 -14.40 14.83
C HIS A 231 1.33 -14.58 16.34
N HIS A 232 1.22 -13.47 17.07
CA HIS A 232 0.93 -13.51 18.49
C HIS A 232 -0.58 -13.74 18.64
N SER A 233 -0.98 -14.89 19.19
CA SER A 233 -2.39 -15.17 19.48
C SER A 233 -2.80 -14.48 20.78
N GLY A 234 -2.83 -13.15 20.73
CA GLY A 234 -3.06 -12.26 21.87
C GLY A 234 -4.52 -12.25 22.32
N SER A 235 -4.97 -13.36 22.92
CA SER A 235 -6.21 -13.54 23.68
C SER A 235 -7.41 -12.71 23.19
N VAL A 236 -8.12 -13.22 22.18
CA VAL A 236 -9.53 -12.87 21.91
C VAL A 236 -10.47 -13.97 22.47
N THR A 237 -9.96 -14.80 23.38
CA THR A 237 -10.74 -15.69 24.22
C THR A 237 -11.36 -14.89 25.36
N HIS A 238 -12.69 -14.70 25.33
CA HIS A 238 -13.47 -14.05 26.39
C HIS A 238 -13.60 -14.93 27.66
N SER A 239 -12.48 -15.41 28.21
CA SER A 239 -12.37 -15.95 29.57
C SER A 239 -10.91 -16.02 30.00
N SER A 240 -10.64 -15.57 31.23
CA SER A 240 -9.54 -16.03 32.09
C SER A 240 -8.11 -16.03 31.53
N VAL A 241 -7.40 -14.91 31.67
CA VAL A 241 -6.25 -14.77 32.61
C VAL A 241 -5.72 -13.31 32.58
N SER A 242 -5.56 -12.73 33.78
CA SER A 242 -4.87 -11.47 34.10
C SER A 242 -5.24 -10.18 33.34
N ASN A 243 -6.13 -9.38 33.93
CA ASN A 243 -6.51 -8.04 33.45
C ASN A 243 -5.46 -6.93 33.66
N THR A 244 -4.33 -7.19 34.31
CA THR A 244 -3.40 -6.12 34.77
C THR A 244 -2.44 -5.61 33.70
N VAL A 245 -2.16 -6.38 32.65
CA VAL A 245 -1.15 -6.02 31.62
C VAL A 245 -1.79 -5.36 30.39
N ASN A 246 -3.01 -5.75 30.03
CA ASN A 246 -3.70 -5.27 28.82
C ASN A 246 -4.47 -3.95 29.00
N LEU A 247 -4.46 -3.35 30.19
CA LEU A 247 -5.18 -2.11 30.49
C LEU A 247 -4.40 -0.83 30.14
N TYR A 248 -3.08 -0.94 29.94
CA TYR A 248 -2.18 0.19 29.68
C TYR A 248 -1.62 0.26 28.25
N SER A 249 -1.85 -0.77 27.42
CA SER A 249 -1.47 -0.75 26.00
C SER A 249 -2.48 0.08 25.20
N ARG A 250 -2.01 1.20 24.63
CA ARG A 250 -2.89 2.13 23.91
C ARG A 250 -3.37 1.52 22.59
N PRO A 251 -4.43 2.08 21.96
CA PRO A 251 -4.88 1.61 20.64
C PRO A 251 -3.76 1.61 19.59
N GLU A 252 -2.88 2.61 19.61
CA GLU A 252 -1.70 2.69 18.75
C GLU A 252 -0.67 1.58 19.00
N ASP A 253 -0.44 1.14 20.24
CA ASP A 253 0.52 0.07 20.56
C ASP A 253 0.06 -1.32 20.07
N LYS A 254 -1.22 -1.46 19.71
CA LYS A 254 -1.78 -2.70 19.16
C LYS A 254 -1.35 -2.94 17.71
N THR A 255 -0.64 -1.98 17.07
CA THR A 255 -0.08 -2.16 15.73
C THR A 255 1.30 -2.84 15.78
N THR A 256 1.35 -4.15 15.58
CA THR A 256 2.61 -4.91 15.52
C THR A 256 3.32 -4.78 14.17
N LEU A 257 3.64 -3.55 13.79
CA LEU A 257 4.73 -3.18 12.90
C LEU A 257 5.44 -1.99 13.58
N VAL A 258 6.74 -2.15 13.86
CA VAL A 258 7.61 -1.27 14.67
C VAL A 258 7.13 0.18 14.79
N SER A 259 6.74 0.61 15.99
CA SER A 259 6.19 1.95 16.24
C SER A 259 7.08 3.06 15.69
N LEU A 260 6.50 3.93 14.86
CA LEU A 260 7.21 5.00 14.15
C LEU A 260 7.96 5.96 15.08
N GLU A 261 7.49 6.12 16.33
CA GLU A 261 8.18 6.89 17.36
C GLU A 261 9.50 6.27 17.85
N THR A 262 9.66 4.95 17.76
CA THR A 262 10.93 4.27 18.10
C THR A 262 11.90 4.33 16.93
N VAL A 263 11.38 4.27 15.69
CA VAL A 263 12.17 4.40 14.46
C VAL A 263 12.72 5.82 14.30
N SER A 264 11.90 6.85 14.54
CA SER A 264 12.28 8.26 14.34
C SER A 264 13.32 8.78 15.34
N LYS A 265 13.51 8.09 16.47
CA LYS A 265 14.50 8.43 17.52
C LYS A 265 15.86 7.73 17.29
N GLN A 266 16.01 6.90 16.26
CA GLN A 266 17.28 6.23 15.91
C GLN A 266 18.01 6.95 14.78
N PRO A 267 19.36 7.04 14.81
CA PRO A 267 20.12 7.68 13.75
C PRO A 267 20.05 6.90 12.43
N THR A 268 19.81 7.62 11.34
CA THR A 268 19.63 7.08 9.99
C THR A 268 20.78 6.16 9.58
N GLY A 269 20.45 4.90 9.24
CA GLY A 269 21.43 3.87 8.85
C GLY A 269 21.81 2.90 9.98
N SER A 270 21.29 3.06 11.20
CA SER A 270 21.47 2.11 12.29
C SER A 270 20.68 0.81 12.08
N LEU A 271 21.22 -0.32 12.57
CA LEU A 271 20.56 -1.64 12.53
C LEU A 271 19.21 -1.65 13.26
N GLY A 272 19.02 -0.75 14.24
CA GLY A 272 17.76 -0.56 14.96
C GLY A 272 16.62 -0.05 14.07
N THR A 273 16.93 0.72 13.01
CA THR A 273 15.94 1.27 12.06
C THR A 273 15.28 0.16 11.21
N VAL A 274 15.91 -1.00 11.08
CA VAL A 274 15.44 -2.16 10.28
C VAL A 274 14.78 -3.24 11.18
N GLY A 275 14.66 -3.01 12.49
CA GLY A 275 14.10 -3.99 13.42
C GLY A 275 15.09 -5.10 13.82
N GLY A 276 16.39 -4.80 13.86
CA GLY A 276 17.43 -5.75 14.25
C GLY A 276 17.31 -6.30 15.69
N VAL A 277 18.17 -7.27 16.00
CA VAL A 277 18.25 -7.96 17.30
C VAL A 277 18.21 -6.97 18.47
N GLY A 278 17.12 -6.98 19.24
CA GLY A 278 16.89 -6.06 20.36
C GLY A 278 15.80 -5.00 20.15
N ALA A 279 15.18 -4.89 18.97
CA ALA A 279 14.08 -3.93 18.72
C ALA A 279 12.91 -4.06 19.73
N VAL A 280 12.57 -5.30 20.14
CA VAL A 280 11.58 -5.58 21.20
C VAL A 280 12.04 -5.16 22.61
N HIS A 281 13.34 -5.02 22.85
CA HIS A 281 13.87 -4.62 24.16
C HIS A 281 13.74 -3.11 24.41
N ASN A 282 13.93 -2.29 23.37
CA ASN A 282 13.77 -0.84 23.44
C ASN A 282 12.30 -0.38 23.56
N ALA A 283 11.33 -1.28 23.42
CA ALA A 283 9.90 -1.00 23.60
C ALA A 283 9.44 -1.02 25.08
N GLY A 284 10.37 -0.97 26.05
CA GLY A 284 10.06 -0.92 27.49
C GLY A 284 10.01 -2.29 28.19
N GLY A 285 10.47 -3.36 27.56
CA GLY A 285 10.57 -4.68 28.19
C GLY A 285 11.65 -4.72 29.29
N SER A 286 11.24 -4.89 30.54
CA SER A 286 12.13 -4.99 31.70
C SER A 286 13.17 -6.11 31.55
N GLY A 287 14.41 -5.82 31.94
CA GLY A 287 15.58 -6.64 31.58
C GLY A 287 15.59 -8.06 32.15
N GLN A 288 15.59 -9.06 31.27
CA GLN A 288 16.04 -10.41 31.57
C GLN A 288 16.83 -10.96 30.37
N ARG A 289 18.08 -11.42 30.59
CA ARG A 289 18.94 -11.94 29.52
C ARG A 289 18.52 -13.37 29.16
N THR A 290 17.55 -13.51 28.27
CA THR A 290 17.15 -14.81 27.70
C THR A 290 17.76 -15.02 26.32
N GLN A 291 18.08 -16.29 26.00
CA GLN A 291 18.22 -16.73 24.62
C GLN A 291 16.87 -16.61 23.89
N TRP A 292 16.85 -16.80 22.57
CA TRP A 292 15.64 -16.71 21.72
C TRP A 292 14.66 -17.89 21.91
N SER A 293 14.30 -18.20 23.16
CA SER A 293 13.20 -19.09 23.50
C SER A 293 11.89 -18.34 23.31
N LEU A 294 11.20 -18.62 22.20
CA LEU A 294 9.84 -18.14 21.94
C LEU A 294 8.89 -18.76 22.96
N PRO A 295 8.20 -17.97 23.82
CA PRO A 295 7.35 -18.51 24.88
C PRO A 295 6.27 -19.42 24.31
N ASP A 296 6.19 -20.64 24.84
CA ASP A 296 5.77 -21.81 24.06
C ASP A 296 4.25 -22.08 24.04
N GLY A 297 3.45 -21.02 24.20
CA GLY A 297 1.98 -21.09 24.18
C GLY A 297 1.26 -19.88 23.60
N VAL A 298 1.97 -18.87 23.09
CA VAL A 298 1.35 -17.60 22.59
C VAL A 298 1.78 -17.23 21.17
N THR A 299 2.80 -17.91 20.63
CA THR A 299 3.43 -17.61 19.34
C THR A 299 3.12 -18.70 18.30
N GLU A 300 2.13 -18.43 17.45
CA GLU A 300 1.77 -19.25 16.30
C GLU A 300 2.69 -18.90 15.11
N LEU A 301 3.07 -19.88 14.28
CA LEU A 301 3.71 -19.61 12.99
C LEU A 301 2.66 -19.64 11.88
N ARG A 302 2.58 -18.57 11.09
CA ARG A 302 1.67 -18.47 9.95
C ARG A 302 2.43 -18.40 8.64
N LEU A 303 1.92 -19.13 7.66
CA LEU A 303 2.40 -19.12 6.29
C LEU A 303 2.18 -17.74 5.68
N ALA A 304 3.23 -17.20 5.11
CA ALA A 304 3.28 -15.91 4.46
C ALA A 304 3.87 -16.05 3.06
N ILE A 305 3.80 -14.99 2.28
CA ILE A 305 4.44 -14.91 0.97
C ILE A 305 5.33 -13.68 0.90
N PRO A 306 6.59 -13.82 0.43
CA PRO A 306 7.47 -12.70 0.14
C PRO A 306 6.76 -11.70 -0.78
N GLY A 307 6.77 -10.41 -0.40
CA GLY A 307 6.13 -9.34 -1.18
C GLY A 307 4.60 -9.24 -1.05
N ASN A 308 3.89 -10.13 -0.33
CA ASN A 308 2.43 -10.03 -0.15
C ASN A 308 2.02 -8.66 0.44
N SER A 309 2.75 -8.18 1.45
CA SER A 309 2.52 -6.86 2.04
C SER A 309 2.79 -5.67 1.09
N ALA A 310 3.51 -5.85 -0.01
CA ALA A 310 3.70 -4.84 -1.05
C ALA A 310 2.51 -4.83 -2.04
N PHE A 311 2.02 -6.01 -2.43
CA PHE A 311 0.78 -6.18 -3.19
C PHE A 311 -0.41 -5.55 -2.45
N LEU A 312 -0.62 -5.89 -1.18
CA LEU A 312 -1.72 -5.36 -0.37
C LEU A 312 -1.68 -3.82 -0.20
N LYS A 313 -0.49 -3.21 -0.14
CA LYS A 313 -0.31 -1.75 -0.08
C LYS A 313 -0.59 -1.07 -1.43
N LEU A 314 -0.15 -1.67 -2.54
CA LEU A 314 -0.49 -1.21 -3.89
C LEU A 314 -2.01 -1.23 -4.08
N LEU A 315 -2.65 -2.30 -3.60
CA LEU A 315 -4.07 -2.54 -3.78
C LEU A 315 -4.95 -1.62 -2.93
N SER A 316 -4.65 -1.47 -1.62
CA SER A 316 -5.43 -0.54 -0.79
C SER A 316 -5.33 0.90 -1.31
N SER A 317 -4.12 1.39 -1.58
CA SER A 317 -3.92 2.75 -2.10
C SER A 317 -4.50 2.98 -3.49
N ALA A 318 -4.61 1.94 -4.32
CA ALA A 318 -5.33 1.99 -5.60
C ALA A 318 -6.85 2.09 -5.42
N LEU A 319 -7.43 1.35 -4.46
CA LEU A 319 -8.87 1.39 -4.15
C LEU A 319 -9.25 2.70 -3.45
N GLU A 320 -8.45 3.16 -2.48
CA GLU A 320 -8.56 4.48 -1.84
C GLU A 320 -8.58 5.60 -2.91
N HIS A 321 -7.69 5.53 -3.90
CA HIS A 321 -7.68 6.46 -5.02
C HIS A 321 -8.91 6.32 -5.93
N PHE A 322 -9.33 5.10 -6.25
CA PHE A 322 -10.49 4.82 -7.10
C PHE A 322 -11.78 5.40 -6.50
N VAL A 323 -12.04 5.11 -5.22
CA VAL A 323 -13.17 5.70 -4.48
C VAL A 323 -13.05 7.23 -4.43
N SER A 324 -11.83 7.80 -4.32
CA SER A 324 -11.64 9.26 -4.36
C SER A 324 -11.90 9.92 -5.73
N LEU A 325 -11.88 9.17 -6.84
CA LEU A 325 -12.28 9.68 -8.16
C LEU A 325 -13.80 9.66 -8.35
N LEU A 326 -14.47 8.71 -7.70
CA LEU A 326 -15.92 8.56 -7.70
C LEU A 326 -16.58 9.54 -6.71
N SER A 327 -16.02 9.72 -5.52
CA SER A 327 -16.51 10.68 -4.52
C SER A 327 -16.38 12.15 -4.94
N LYS A 328 -15.73 12.42 -6.07
CA LYS A 328 -15.67 13.75 -6.71
C LYS A 328 -16.87 14.05 -7.61
N SER A 329 -17.65 13.05 -8.05
CA SER A 329 -18.85 13.35 -8.84
C SER A 329 -20.05 13.71 -7.96
N ARG A 330 -20.91 14.61 -8.46
CA ARG A 330 -22.07 15.20 -7.79
C ARG A 330 -22.95 14.19 -7.04
N PHE A 331 -23.21 13.03 -7.63
CA PHE A 331 -24.04 11.98 -7.06
C PHE A 331 -23.24 10.81 -6.45
N ARG A 332 -21.89 10.87 -6.52
CA ARG A 332 -20.98 9.71 -6.41
C ARG A 332 -21.26 8.61 -7.44
N GLU A 333 -21.90 8.96 -8.54
CA GLU A 333 -22.15 8.08 -9.67
C GLU A 333 -21.35 8.58 -10.88
N ALA A 334 -20.83 7.67 -11.69
CA ALA A 334 -20.15 8.00 -12.94
C ALA A 334 -20.16 6.84 -13.93
N THR A 335 -20.07 7.12 -15.23
CA THR A 335 -19.97 6.07 -16.25
C THR A 335 -18.59 5.41 -16.22
N GLU A 336 -18.52 4.14 -16.59
CA GLU A 336 -17.28 3.37 -16.62
C GLU A 336 -16.20 4.05 -17.49
N GLY A 337 -16.61 4.69 -18.60
CA GLY A 337 -15.72 5.46 -19.46
C GLY A 337 -15.10 6.69 -18.76
N VAL A 338 -15.92 7.51 -18.09
CA VAL A 338 -15.41 8.71 -17.39
C VAL A 338 -14.48 8.32 -16.23
N LEU A 339 -14.78 7.26 -15.48
CA LEU A 339 -13.87 6.77 -14.43
C LEU A 339 -12.57 6.19 -15.01
N ARG A 340 -12.64 5.53 -16.18
CA ARG A 340 -11.46 5.01 -16.89
C ARG A 340 -10.54 6.15 -17.33
N ASP A 341 -11.10 7.24 -17.83
CA ASP A 341 -10.35 8.43 -18.25
C ASP A 341 -9.76 9.20 -17.06
N ARG A 342 -10.56 9.45 -16.01
CA ARG A 342 -10.09 10.00 -14.73
C ARG A 342 -8.94 9.15 -14.14
N TRP A 343 -9.05 7.82 -14.15
CA TRP A 343 -7.98 6.90 -13.70
C TRP A 343 -6.72 6.96 -14.58
N ASN A 344 -6.89 7.05 -15.89
CA ASN A 344 -5.80 7.18 -16.85
C ASN A 344 -5.14 8.58 -16.85
N GLY A 345 -5.69 9.57 -16.15
CA GLY A 345 -5.19 10.96 -16.14
C GLY A 345 -5.53 11.74 -17.42
N VAL A 346 -6.55 11.29 -18.15
CA VAL A 346 -7.22 12.08 -19.17
C VAL A 346 -8.21 12.99 -18.45
N VAL A 347 -8.03 14.30 -18.59
CA VAL A 347 -8.98 15.28 -18.07
C VAL A 347 -9.92 15.66 -19.23
N PRO A 348 -11.22 15.32 -19.17
CA PRO A 348 -12.16 15.74 -20.19
C PRO A 348 -12.54 17.20 -19.98
N LYS A 349 -11.64 18.12 -20.33
CA LYS A 349 -12.04 19.50 -20.61
C LYS A 349 -12.82 19.52 -21.92
N ASP A 350 -13.92 20.24 -21.94
CA ASP A 350 -14.73 20.49 -23.14
C ASP A 350 -14.23 21.71 -23.93
N ASP A 351 -12.93 21.98 -23.85
CA ASP A 351 -12.24 22.87 -24.77
C ASP A 351 -12.42 22.33 -26.19
N ALA A 352 -13.07 23.12 -27.07
CA ALA A 352 -13.22 22.79 -28.49
C ALA A 352 -11.86 22.52 -29.19
N ARG A 353 -10.76 23.03 -28.62
CA ARG A 353 -9.38 22.73 -29.04
C ARG A 353 -8.96 21.29 -28.74
N ASP A 354 -9.37 20.74 -27.60
CA ASP A 354 -9.06 19.36 -27.23
C ASP A 354 -10.03 18.38 -27.90
N ALA A 355 -11.29 18.76 -28.12
CA ALA A 355 -12.18 18.03 -29.02
C ALA A 355 -11.58 17.93 -30.45
N ALA A 356 -11.06 19.04 -30.99
CA ALA A 356 -10.40 19.08 -32.30
C ALA A 356 -9.05 18.33 -32.36
N LYS A 357 -8.34 18.18 -31.24
CA LYS A 357 -7.15 17.30 -31.15
C LYS A 357 -7.55 15.82 -31.13
N ARG A 358 -8.54 15.44 -30.33
CA ARG A 358 -9.08 14.06 -30.27
C ARG A 358 -9.54 13.59 -31.66
N SER A 359 -10.23 14.43 -32.42
CA SER A 359 -10.67 14.10 -33.78
C SER A 359 -9.54 13.99 -34.82
N ARG A 360 -8.31 14.43 -34.47
CA ARG A 360 -7.07 14.26 -35.26
C ARG A 360 -6.19 13.12 -34.75
N GLY A 361 -6.55 12.45 -33.65
CA GLY A 361 -5.68 11.50 -32.95
C GLY A 361 -4.54 12.14 -32.15
N GLU A 362 -4.54 13.46 -31.96
CA GLU A 362 -3.57 14.17 -31.13
C GLU A 362 -3.87 13.95 -29.63
N PHE A 363 -2.85 13.71 -28.80
CA PHE A 363 -3.02 13.31 -27.41
C PHE A 363 -3.50 14.46 -26.49
N THR A 364 -4.68 14.30 -25.86
CA THR A 364 -5.29 15.29 -24.94
C THR A 364 -5.35 14.78 -23.50
N GLY A 365 -4.22 14.76 -22.79
CA GLY A 365 -4.19 14.35 -21.39
C GLY A 365 -2.88 14.65 -20.69
N LYS A 366 -2.77 14.28 -19.41
CA LYS A 366 -1.49 14.27 -18.70
C LYS A 366 -0.66 13.10 -19.26
N LEU A 367 0.53 13.35 -19.80
CA LEU A 367 1.43 12.31 -20.37
C LEU A 367 1.55 11.13 -19.40
N ALA A 368 1.59 9.88 -19.90
CA ALA A 368 1.43 8.68 -19.08
C ALA A 368 2.28 8.68 -17.79
N GLY A 369 3.59 8.98 -17.89
CA GLY A 369 4.53 9.08 -16.78
C GLY A 369 4.28 10.21 -15.77
N GLN A 370 3.42 11.18 -16.11
CA GLN A 370 2.97 12.24 -15.21
C GLN A 370 1.73 11.84 -14.38
N THR A 371 0.98 10.81 -14.79
CA THR A 371 -0.26 10.36 -14.14
C THR A 371 -0.01 9.64 -12.81
N ARG A 372 -1.02 9.63 -11.92
CA ARG A 372 -0.99 8.82 -10.68
C ARG A 372 -0.94 7.32 -10.98
N LYS A 373 -1.63 6.86 -12.04
CA LYS A 373 -1.58 5.47 -12.55
C LYS A 373 -0.14 4.97 -12.72
N TRP A 374 0.74 5.74 -13.35
CA TRP A 374 2.14 5.33 -13.58
C TRP A 374 3.11 5.75 -12.46
N LYS A 375 2.91 6.91 -11.80
CA LYS A 375 3.75 7.39 -10.68
C LYS A 375 3.56 6.60 -9.38
N GLN A 376 2.31 6.35 -9.01
CA GLN A 376 1.96 5.64 -7.78
C GLN A 376 1.73 4.16 -8.11
N PHE A 377 0.67 3.86 -8.87
CA PHE A 377 0.16 2.49 -9.07
C PHE A 377 0.90 1.66 -10.14
N ARG A 378 2.09 2.08 -10.59
CA ARG A 378 2.98 1.31 -11.50
C ARG A 378 2.31 0.79 -12.78
N GLY A 379 1.28 1.49 -13.25
CA GLY A 379 0.51 1.15 -14.46
C GLY A 379 -0.61 0.14 -14.23
N LEU A 380 -1.11 -0.03 -13.00
CA LEU A 380 -2.24 -0.90 -12.65
C LEU A 380 -3.46 -0.61 -13.56
N ALA A 381 -4.09 -1.67 -14.08
CA ALA A 381 -5.18 -1.56 -15.04
C ALA A 381 -6.47 -1.06 -14.39
N PHE A 382 -7.22 -0.21 -15.10
CA PHE A 382 -8.50 0.31 -14.62
C PHE A 382 -9.50 -0.83 -14.31
N HIS A 383 -9.67 -1.77 -15.25
CA HIS A 383 -10.59 -2.90 -15.08
C HIS A 383 -10.22 -3.78 -13.88
N PHE A 384 -8.93 -4.00 -13.63
CA PHE A 384 -8.47 -4.73 -12.44
C PHE A 384 -8.91 -4.02 -11.15
N VAL A 385 -8.75 -2.70 -11.06
CA VAL A 385 -9.17 -1.94 -9.86
C VAL A 385 -10.69 -1.89 -9.71
N LEU A 386 -11.44 -1.72 -10.80
CA LEU A 386 -12.91 -1.77 -10.79
C LEU A 386 -13.44 -3.14 -10.34
N GLN A 387 -12.86 -4.24 -10.85
CA GLN A 387 -13.20 -5.60 -10.46
C GLN A 387 -12.90 -5.86 -8.98
N GLN A 388 -11.73 -5.45 -8.50
CA GLN A 388 -11.40 -5.55 -7.09
C GLN A 388 -12.35 -4.71 -6.21
N ALA A 389 -12.72 -3.50 -6.65
CA ALA A 389 -13.60 -2.61 -5.88
C ALA A 389 -15.03 -3.16 -5.75
N LEU A 390 -15.61 -3.68 -6.84
CA LEU A 390 -16.88 -4.39 -6.81
C LEU A 390 -16.80 -5.63 -5.91
N GLY A 391 -15.72 -6.40 -6.03
CA GLY A 391 -15.49 -7.63 -5.27
C GLY A 391 -15.30 -7.44 -3.78
N SER A 392 -14.95 -6.23 -3.33
CA SER A 392 -14.83 -5.87 -1.91
C SER A 392 -15.92 -4.88 -1.46
N GLY A 393 -17.08 -4.86 -2.15
CA GLY A 393 -18.24 -4.04 -1.79
C GLY A 393 -18.01 -2.53 -1.73
N LEU A 394 -16.91 -2.02 -2.32
CA LEU A 394 -16.54 -0.60 -2.27
C LEU A 394 -17.28 0.24 -3.30
N VAL A 395 -17.78 -0.39 -4.37
CA VAL A 395 -18.63 0.20 -5.40
C VAL A 395 -19.63 -0.83 -5.93
N GLU A 396 -20.76 -0.36 -6.42
CA GLU A 396 -21.71 -1.14 -7.22
C GLU A 396 -21.58 -0.76 -8.71
N VAL A 397 -21.83 -1.71 -9.60
CA VAL A 397 -21.88 -1.45 -11.06
C VAL A 397 -23.29 -1.75 -11.55
N PHE A 398 -23.85 -0.86 -12.36
CA PHE A 398 -25.24 -0.93 -12.84
C PHE A 398 -25.35 -0.61 -14.33
N GLU A 399 -26.47 -0.99 -14.94
CA GLU A 399 -26.73 -0.72 -16.36
C GLU A 399 -27.56 0.55 -16.55
N THR A 400 -27.08 1.47 -17.40
CA THR A 400 -27.77 2.74 -17.73
C THR A 400 -28.55 2.70 -19.05
N ARG A 401 -28.33 1.66 -19.86
CA ARG A 401 -28.82 1.45 -21.25
C ARG A 401 -28.44 2.51 -22.30
N SER A 402 -28.31 3.78 -21.92
CA SER A 402 -28.01 4.91 -22.80
C SER A 402 -26.51 5.19 -22.94
N VAL A 403 -25.76 5.13 -21.83
CA VAL A 403 -24.32 5.50 -21.76
C VAL A 403 -23.43 4.35 -21.27
N GLY A 404 -23.95 3.13 -21.27
CA GLY A 404 -23.23 1.90 -20.90
C GLY A 404 -23.37 1.53 -19.42
N ARG A 405 -22.27 1.14 -18.79
CA ARG A 405 -22.22 0.79 -17.35
C ARG A 405 -21.99 2.03 -16.49
N GLY A 406 -22.84 2.21 -15.48
CA GLY A 406 -22.64 3.15 -14.37
C GLY A 406 -21.92 2.48 -13.20
N VAL A 407 -21.27 3.26 -12.36
CA VAL A 407 -20.60 2.85 -11.13
C VAL A 407 -20.97 3.82 -10.01
N ARG A 408 -21.22 3.33 -8.80
CA ARG A 408 -21.57 4.13 -7.60
C ARG A 408 -20.95 3.59 -6.32
#